data_AF-A0A974UPN1-F1
#
_entry.id   AF-A0A974UPN1-F1
#
_cell.length_a   1.000
_cell.length_b   1.000
_cell.length_c   1.000
_cell.angle_alpha   90.00
_cell.angle_beta   90.00
_cell.angle_gamma   90.00
#
_symmetry.space_group_name_H-M   'P 1'
#
loop_
_entity.id
_entity.type
_entity.pdbx_description
1 polymer ?
#
loop_
_entity_poly.entity_id
_entity_poly.type
_entity_poly.pdbx_seq_one_letter_code
_entity_poly.pdbx_strand_id
1 'polypeptide(L)'
;MAYITLPTFVGYSASSGPSRSAFVRRQRRLYEDPARAAFNYYRRAANAVRCGRAARQDEVAMRSLVHHADDRTRPHYSAIAEGWLRYLGRRDPKLVEVGRARVPLGELEVGVNPQLGLRKSTGRRYATWLYFKEEPLSRDAAQLALWLLDRGLPQILPGAEPLVVDVRRAKEFTLTPRDRERLRPWAHSEASAFMTLWDAA
;
A
#
# COMPACT_ATOMS: atom_id res chain seq x y z
N MET A 1 -21.46 4.84 -7.51
CA MET A 1 -20.09 4.29 -7.61
C MET A 1 -19.56 4.10 -6.21
N ALA A 2 -19.26 2.86 -5.80
CA ALA A 2 -18.70 2.59 -4.49
C ALA A 2 -17.24 3.09 -4.43
N TYR A 3 -16.78 3.54 -3.27
CA TYR A 3 -15.41 4.00 -3.09
C TYR A 3 -14.70 3.20 -1.99
N ILE A 4 -13.55 2.63 -2.32
CA ILE A 4 -12.67 1.97 -1.35
C ILE A 4 -11.22 2.42 -1.53
N THR A 5 -10.39 2.18 -0.53
CA THR A 5 -8.95 2.46 -0.60
C THR A 5 -8.17 1.26 -1.14
N LEU A 6 -7.00 1.53 -1.71
CA LEU A 6 -6.08 0.50 -2.21
C LEU A 6 -5.83 -0.65 -1.20
N PRO A 7 -5.54 -0.40 0.10
CA PRO A 7 -5.37 -1.48 1.07
C PRO A 7 -6.60 -2.39 1.22
N THR A 8 -7.81 -1.85 1.09
CA THR A 8 -9.05 -2.65 1.13
C THR A 8 -9.14 -3.57 -0.08
N PHE A 9 -8.91 -3.05 -1.29
CA PHE A 9 -9.00 -3.84 -2.51
C PHE A 9 -7.92 -4.92 -2.60
N VAL A 10 -6.68 -4.59 -2.22
CA VAL A 10 -5.58 -5.57 -2.14
C VAL A 10 -5.87 -6.63 -1.08
N GLY A 11 -6.46 -6.24 0.06
CA GLY A 11 -6.87 -7.19 1.09
C GLY A 11 -7.99 -8.14 0.65
N TYR A 12 -8.93 -7.66 -0.16
CA TYR A 12 -9.95 -8.49 -0.78
C TYR A 12 -9.34 -9.50 -1.74
N SER A 13 -8.44 -9.05 -2.63
CA SER A 13 -7.82 -9.91 -3.63
C SER A 13 -6.98 -11.03 -2.99
N ALA A 14 -6.35 -10.73 -1.85
CA ALA A 14 -5.63 -11.72 -1.04
C ALA A 14 -6.54 -12.70 -0.26
N SER A 15 -7.85 -12.42 -0.15
CA SER A 15 -8.81 -13.32 0.50
C SER A 15 -9.32 -14.39 -0.48
N SER A 16 -9.66 -15.58 0.02
CA SER A 16 -10.09 -16.72 -0.81
C SER A 16 -11.41 -17.33 -0.34
N GLY A 17 -12.14 -17.91 -1.30
CA GLY A 17 -13.38 -18.65 -1.03
C GLY A 17 -14.42 -17.84 -0.24
N PRO A 18 -15.19 -18.47 0.68
CA PRO A 18 -16.24 -17.82 1.45
C PRO A 18 -15.77 -16.64 2.32
N SER A 19 -14.48 -16.59 2.68
CA SER A 19 -13.91 -15.50 3.50
C SER A 19 -14.00 -14.14 2.79
N ARG A 20 -14.08 -14.12 1.46
CA ARG A 20 -14.28 -12.90 0.65
C ARG A 20 -15.57 -12.16 1.03
N SER A 21 -16.69 -12.87 1.18
CA SER A 21 -17.96 -12.26 1.57
C SER A 21 -17.88 -11.64 2.97
N ALA A 22 -17.32 -12.37 3.94
CA ALA A 22 -17.13 -11.87 5.30
C ALA A 22 -16.16 -10.66 5.35
N PHE A 23 -15.12 -10.66 4.51
CA PHE A 23 -14.22 -9.52 4.34
C PHE A 23 -14.98 -8.29 3.86
N VAL A 24 -15.73 -8.41 2.75
CA VAL A 24 -16.46 -7.31 2.13
C VAL A 24 -17.50 -6.73 3.10
N ARG A 25 -18.30 -7.57 3.77
CA ARG A 25 -19.26 -7.11 4.80
C ARG A 25 -18.60 -6.36 5.95
N ARG A 26 -17.45 -6.84 6.42
CA ARG A 26 -16.68 -6.12 7.46
C ARG A 26 -16.19 -4.77 6.95
N GLN A 27 -15.70 -4.70 5.71
CA GLN A 27 -15.24 -3.44 5.13
C GLN A 27 -16.40 -2.47 4.93
N ARG A 28 -17.53 -2.89 4.37
CA ARG A 28 -18.70 -2.04 4.17
C ARG A 28 -19.12 -1.33 5.45
N ARG A 29 -19.25 -2.07 6.56
CA ARG A 29 -19.53 -1.48 7.89
C ARG A 29 -18.50 -0.45 8.35
N LEU A 30 -17.21 -0.62 8.01
CA LEU A 30 -16.17 0.36 8.35
C LEU A 30 -16.25 1.63 7.49
N TYR A 31 -16.70 1.53 6.24
CA TYR A 31 -16.90 2.70 5.37
C TYR A 31 -18.21 3.43 5.68
N GLU A 32 -19.24 2.72 6.17
CA GLU A 32 -20.54 3.31 6.57
C GLU A 32 -20.50 3.96 7.97
N ASP A 33 -19.62 3.49 8.87
CA ASP A 33 -19.38 4.11 10.18
C ASP A 33 -17.89 4.52 10.36
N PRO A 34 -17.47 5.67 9.80
CA PRO A 34 -16.09 6.13 9.87
C PRO A 34 -15.64 6.58 11.26
N ALA A 35 -16.57 6.78 12.22
CA ALA A 35 -16.25 7.26 13.56
C ALA A 35 -15.44 6.23 14.37
N ARG A 36 -15.43 4.95 13.95
CA ARG A 36 -14.55 3.91 14.48
C ARG A 36 -13.14 4.06 13.92
N ALA A 37 -12.37 4.92 14.57
CA ALA A 37 -10.97 5.20 14.28
C ALA A 37 -10.05 3.96 14.43
N ALA A 38 -10.09 3.04 13.47
CA ALA A 38 -9.09 1.97 13.32
C ALA A 38 -7.82 2.44 12.55
N PHE A 39 -7.71 3.73 12.22
CA PHE A 39 -6.88 4.19 11.08
C PHE A 39 -5.50 4.78 11.43
N ASN A 40 -5.03 4.72 12.67
CA ASN A 40 -3.77 5.39 13.04
C ASN A 40 -2.54 4.48 13.07
N TYR A 41 -2.72 3.15 13.11
CA TYR A 41 -1.63 2.21 13.36
C TYR A 41 -0.52 2.28 12.29
N TYR A 42 -0.84 1.99 11.03
CA TYR A 42 0.15 2.06 9.94
C TYR A 42 0.51 3.48 9.52
N ARG A 43 -0.30 4.48 9.90
CA ARG A 43 -0.01 5.89 9.62
C ARG A 43 1.23 6.36 10.38
N ARG A 44 1.41 5.94 11.64
CA ARG A 44 2.61 6.24 12.43
C ARG A 44 3.88 5.68 11.78
N ALA A 45 3.84 4.43 11.34
CA ALA A 45 4.94 3.79 10.61
C ALA A 45 5.28 4.53 9.31
N ALA A 46 4.27 4.85 8.48
CA ALA A 46 4.46 5.60 7.24
C ALA A 46 5.10 6.99 7.49
N ASN A 47 4.66 7.69 8.54
CA ASN A 47 5.20 8.99 8.90
C ASN A 47 6.65 8.89 9.41
N ALA A 48 6.97 7.88 10.23
CA ALA A 48 8.34 7.65 10.68
C ALA A 48 9.28 7.41 9.49
N VAL A 49 8.86 6.63 8.49
CA VAL A 49 9.64 6.42 7.26
C VAL A 49 9.85 7.74 6.52
N ARG A 50 8.80 8.54 6.31
CA ARG A 50 8.92 9.85 5.65
C ARG A 50 9.85 10.80 6.38
N CYS A 51 9.67 10.98 7.70
CA CYS A 51 10.49 11.87 8.50
C CYS A 51 11.96 11.40 8.52
N GLY A 52 12.19 10.10 8.69
CA GLY A 52 13.52 9.50 8.64
C GLY A 52 14.24 9.77 7.31
N ARG A 53 13.55 9.55 6.19
CA ARG A 53 14.11 9.83 4.86
C ARG A 53 14.35 11.31 4.61
N ALA A 54 13.44 12.19 5.03
CA ALA A 54 13.58 13.64 4.87
C ALA A 54 14.79 14.19 5.63
N ALA A 55 14.98 13.74 6.87
CA ALA A 55 16.09 14.15 7.73
C ALA A 55 17.40 13.37 7.48
N ARG A 56 17.37 12.33 6.64
CA ARG A 56 18.44 11.33 6.51
C ARG A 56 18.85 10.70 7.85
N GLN A 57 17.84 10.44 8.69
CA GLN A 57 17.96 9.89 10.04
C GLN A 57 16.99 8.71 10.24
N ASP A 58 16.92 7.80 9.26
CA ASP A 58 16.01 6.64 9.30
C ASP A 58 16.12 5.83 10.58
N GLU A 59 17.33 5.53 11.04
CA GLU A 59 17.52 4.76 12.26
C GLU A 59 16.95 5.47 13.49
N VAL A 60 17.14 6.79 13.60
CA VAL A 60 16.61 7.59 14.71
C VAL A 60 15.07 7.58 14.67
N ALA A 61 14.49 7.79 13.49
CA ALA A 61 13.05 7.77 13.30
C ALA A 61 12.44 6.40 13.61
N MET A 62 13.08 5.31 13.17
CA MET A 62 12.63 3.94 13.43
C MET A 62 12.77 3.55 14.92
N ARG A 63 13.88 3.91 15.57
CA ARG A 63 14.04 3.73 17.03
C ARG A 63 12.98 4.50 17.81
N SER A 64 12.70 5.75 17.41
CA SER A 64 11.66 6.56 18.03
C SER A 64 10.27 5.94 17.86
N LEU A 65 9.94 5.41 16.68
CA LEU A 65 8.68 4.69 16.44
C LEU A 65 8.49 3.52 17.42
N VAL A 66 9.53 2.72 17.64
CA VAL A 66 9.49 1.57 18.56
C VAL A 66 9.45 2.01 20.02
N HIS A 67 10.23 3.02 20.39
CA HIS A 67 10.29 3.53 21.76
C HIS A 67 8.94 4.05 22.27
N HIS A 68 8.19 4.74 21.40
CA HIS A 68 6.87 5.30 21.72
C HIS A 68 5.70 4.32 21.48
N ALA A 69 5.99 3.03 21.25
CA ALA A 69 4.99 1.99 21.09
C ALA A 69 4.52 1.48 22.47
N ASP A 70 3.23 1.21 22.59
CA ASP A 70 2.70 0.41 23.71
C ASP A 70 3.14 -1.05 23.57
N ASP A 71 3.03 -1.84 24.64
CA ASP A 71 3.52 -3.23 24.67
C ASP A 71 2.88 -4.11 23.59
N ARG A 72 1.62 -3.84 23.24
CA ARG A 72 0.88 -4.57 22.20
C ARG A 72 1.40 -4.26 20.80
N THR A 73 1.75 -3.01 20.52
CA THR A 73 2.18 -2.55 19.18
C THR A 73 3.68 -2.64 18.95
N ARG A 74 4.47 -2.67 20.03
CA ARG A 74 5.93 -2.71 19.99
C ARG A 74 6.49 -3.83 19.12
N PRO A 75 6.07 -5.11 19.23
CA PRO A 75 6.63 -6.18 18.39
C PRO A 75 6.44 -5.91 16.89
N HIS A 76 5.28 -5.38 16.52
CA HIS A 76 4.97 -5.10 15.14
C HIS A 76 5.74 -3.89 14.59
N TYR A 77 5.91 -2.81 15.38
CA TYR A 77 6.75 -1.68 14.98
C TYR A 77 8.23 -2.05 14.94
N SER A 78 8.71 -2.93 15.82
CA SER A 78 10.07 -3.48 15.74
C SER A 78 10.30 -4.20 14.41
N ALA A 79 9.36 -5.07 13.99
CA ALA A 79 9.47 -5.77 12.72
C ALA A 79 9.43 -4.83 11.50
N ILE A 80 8.65 -3.75 11.57
CA ILE A 80 8.61 -2.71 10.52
C ILE A 80 9.92 -1.92 10.49
N ALA A 81 10.43 -1.51 11.65
CA ALA A 81 11.67 -0.76 11.79
C ALA A 81 12.85 -1.55 11.24
N GLU A 82 13.02 -2.80 11.67
CA GLU A 82 14.09 -3.68 11.20
C GLU A 82 13.99 -3.91 9.69
N GLY A 83 12.79 -4.22 9.21
CA GLY A 83 12.54 -4.45 7.79
C GLY A 83 12.82 -3.22 6.92
N TRP A 84 12.45 -2.03 7.38
CA TRP A 84 12.74 -0.77 6.67
C TRP A 84 14.24 -0.47 6.62
N LEU A 85 14.95 -0.59 7.74
CA LEU A 85 16.39 -0.35 7.78
C LEU A 85 17.15 -1.37 6.93
N ARG A 86 16.72 -2.64 6.92
CA ARG A 86 17.26 -3.67 6.02
C ARG A 86 16.96 -3.37 4.55
N TYR A 87 15.75 -2.88 4.24
CA TYR A 87 15.39 -2.45 2.89
C TYR A 87 16.27 -1.30 2.40
N LEU A 88 16.54 -0.30 3.24
CA LEU A 88 17.46 0.76 2.89
C LEU A 88 18.87 0.19 2.70
N GLY A 89 19.43 -0.49 3.70
CA GLY A 89 20.80 -0.97 3.65
C GLY A 89 21.75 0.16 3.23
N ARG A 90 22.47 -0.02 2.11
CA ARG A 90 23.35 1.01 1.53
C ARG A 90 22.65 1.96 0.53
N ARG A 91 21.36 1.77 0.26
CA ARG A 91 20.58 2.58 -0.67
C ARG A 91 20.29 3.95 -0.02
N ASP A 92 20.43 5.02 -0.79
CA ASP A 92 20.06 6.38 -0.35
C ASP A 92 19.07 7.05 -1.31
N PRO A 93 17.88 6.46 -1.55
CA PRO A 93 16.91 7.04 -2.45
C PRO A 93 16.35 8.34 -1.88
N LYS A 94 16.33 9.42 -2.67
CA LYS A 94 15.83 10.72 -2.21
C LYS A 94 14.30 10.75 -2.20
N LEU A 95 13.70 11.42 -1.22
CA LEU A 95 12.25 11.64 -1.25
C LEU A 95 11.88 12.54 -2.42
N VAL A 96 10.72 12.27 -3.00
CA VAL A 96 10.01 13.19 -3.87
C VAL A 96 8.55 13.23 -3.43
N GLU A 97 7.92 14.39 -3.58
CA GLU A 97 6.51 14.57 -3.28
C GLU A 97 5.65 13.69 -4.20
N VAL A 98 4.54 13.19 -3.66
CA VAL A 98 3.58 12.36 -4.38
C VAL A 98 2.17 12.85 -4.12
N GLY A 99 1.36 12.87 -5.19
CA GLY A 99 -0.07 13.09 -5.12
C GLY A 99 -0.83 11.82 -4.74
N ARG A 100 -2.14 11.88 -4.97
CA ARG A 100 -3.09 10.78 -4.81
C ARG A 100 -3.95 10.70 -6.06
N ALA A 101 -4.47 9.52 -6.37
CA ALA A 101 -5.39 9.33 -7.48
C ALA A 101 -6.64 8.57 -7.04
N ARG A 102 -7.69 8.71 -7.84
CA ARG A 102 -8.85 7.83 -7.83
C ARG A 102 -8.86 7.08 -9.15
N VAL A 103 -8.87 5.76 -9.09
CA VAL A 103 -8.82 4.90 -10.26
C VAL A 103 -10.17 4.22 -10.43
N PRO A 104 -10.94 4.56 -11.47
CA PRO A 104 -12.22 3.89 -11.75
C PRO A 104 -11.98 2.49 -12.32
N LEU A 105 -12.77 1.52 -11.84
CA LEU A 105 -12.83 0.13 -12.29
C LEU A 105 -14.29 -0.31 -12.38
N GLY A 106 -14.96 0.07 -13.47
CA GLY A 106 -16.41 -0.14 -13.61
C GLY A 106 -17.18 0.68 -12.57
N GLU A 107 -17.99 0.01 -11.73
CA GLU A 107 -18.81 0.63 -10.69
C GLU A 107 -18.06 0.88 -9.36
N LEU A 108 -16.78 0.46 -9.30
CA LEU A 108 -15.90 0.65 -8.16
C LEU A 108 -14.87 1.76 -8.45
N GLU A 109 -14.69 2.67 -7.50
CA GLU A 109 -13.58 3.62 -7.49
C GLU A 109 -12.57 3.21 -6.42
N VAL A 110 -11.30 3.09 -6.79
CA VAL A 110 -10.22 2.77 -5.85
C VAL A 110 -9.35 4.00 -5.59
N GLY A 111 -9.34 4.46 -4.35
CA GLY A 111 -8.43 5.51 -3.86
C GLY A 111 -7.01 4.99 -3.71
N VAL A 112 -6.09 5.53 -4.52
CA VAL A 112 -4.68 5.18 -4.54
C VAL A 112 -3.86 6.31 -3.91
N ASN A 113 -3.25 6.03 -2.77
CA ASN A 113 -2.46 6.98 -2.00
C ASN A 113 -1.13 6.33 -1.59
N PRO A 114 -0.08 6.42 -2.43
CA PRO A 114 1.24 5.93 -2.06
C PRO A 114 1.79 6.70 -0.86
N GLN A 115 2.54 6.02 -0.01
CA GLN A 115 3.09 6.66 1.17
C GLN A 115 4.19 7.65 0.78
N LEU A 116 5.04 7.37 -0.22
CA LEU A 116 6.08 8.33 -0.58
C LEU A 116 6.52 8.17 -2.03
N GLY A 117 7.18 9.20 -2.54
CA GLY A 117 7.98 9.11 -3.74
C GLY A 117 9.44 8.82 -3.42
N LEU A 118 10.08 7.99 -4.24
CA LEU A 118 11.52 7.72 -4.16
C LEU A 118 12.20 8.02 -5.49
N ARG A 119 13.29 8.77 -5.47
CA ARG A 119 14.24 8.89 -6.58
C ARG A 119 15.48 8.07 -6.27
N LYS A 120 15.67 6.97 -7.01
CA LYS A 120 16.87 6.12 -6.87
C LYS A 120 18.08 6.82 -7.52
N SER A 121 19.30 6.33 -7.25
CA SER A 121 20.55 6.90 -7.79
C SER A 121 20.62 6.90 -9.32
N THR A 122 19.85 6.02 -9.97
CA THR A 122 19.69 5.96 -11.44
C THR A 122 18.88 7.13 -12.01
N GLY A 123 18.36 8.03 -11.17
CA GLY A 123 17.45 9.11 -11.56
C GLY A 123 15.98 8.70 -11.70
N ARG A 124 15.69 7.38 -11.74
CA ARG A 124 14.32 6.85 -11.81
C ARG A 124 13.52 7.24 -10.57
N ARG A 125 12.30 7.72 -10.81
CA ARG A 125 11.34 8.13 -9.78
C ARG A 125 10.27 7.07 -9.62
N TYR A 126 9.85 6.83 -8.38
CA TYR A 126 8.90 5.79 -8.03
C TYR A 126 7.82 6.34 -7.12
N ALA A 127 6.55 6.09 -7.45
CA ALA A 127 5.45 6.23 -6.51
C ALA A 127 5.34 4.95 -5.68
N THR A 128 5.62 5.04 -4.38
CA THR A 128 5.88 3.88 -3.52
C THR A 128 4.74 3.65 -2.55
N TRP A 129 4.09 2.50 -2.66
CA TRP A 129 3.18 2.00 -1.64
C TRP A 129 3.89 1.05 -0.68
N LEU A 130 3.85 1.38 0.61
CA LEU A 130 4.45 0.60 1.69
C LEU A 130 3.41 -0.34 2.29
N TYR A 131 3.72 -1.63 2.28
CA TYR A 131 2.94 -2.66 2.90
C TYR A 131 3.57 -3.07 4.24
N PHE A 132 2.81 -2.94 5.32
CA PHE A 132 3.31 -3.05 6.70
C PHE A 132 2.72 -4.24 7.49
N LYS A 133 1.81 -5.00 6.89
CA LYS A 133 1.10 -6.07 7.59
C LYS A 133 2.02 -7.22 7.95
N GLU A 134 1.55 -8.02 8.90
CA GLU A 134 2.24 -9.21 9.34
C GLU A 134 2.32 -10.27 8.27
N GLU A 135 1.19 -10.57 7.63
CA GLU A 135 1.09 -11.58 6.59
C GLU A 135 1.90 -11.14 5.37
N PRO A 136 2.72 -12.04 4.76
CA PRO A 136 3.47 -11.72 3.56
C PRO A 136 2.57 -11.18 2.45
N LEU A 137 3.02 -10.12 1.77
CA LEU A 137 2.33 -9.68 0.56
C LEU A 137 2.55 -10.73 -0.54
N SER A 138 1.46 -11.38 -0.96
CA SER A 138 1.51 -12.33 -2.07
C SER A 138 1.90 -11.62 -3.37
N ARG A 139 2.46 -12.37 -4.33
CA ARG A 139 2.86 -11.80 -5.63
C ARG A 139 1.67 -11.20 -6.35
N ASP A 140 0.53 -11.88 -6.36
CA ASP A 140 -0.67 -11.41 -7.07
C ASP A 140 -1.22 -10.14 -6.42
N ALA A 141 -1.30 -10.09 -5.08
CA ALA A 141 -1.73 -8.89 -4.36
C ALA A 141 -0.79 -7.69 -4.61
N ALA A 142 0.53 -7.93 -4.65
CA ALA A 142 1.50 -6.89 -5.03
C ALA A 142 1.30 -6.43 -6.49
N GLN A 143 1.06 -7.36 -7.41
CA GLN A 143 0.82 -7.05 -8.83
C GLN A 143 -0.45 -6.21 -9.03
N LEU A 144 -1.54 -6.51 -8.31
CA LEU A 144 -2.75 -5.68 -8.32
C LEU A 144 -2.47 -4.27 -7.81
N ALA A 145 -1.73 -4.15 -6.71
CA ALA A 145 -1.37 -2.86 -6.14
C ALA A 145 -0.49 -2.03 -7.08
N LEU A 146 0.50 -2.67 -7.70
CA LEU A 146 1.37 -2.06 -8.70
C LEU A 146 0.58 -1.59 -9.92
N TRP A 147 -0.34 -2.40 -10.42
CA TRP A 147 -1.18 -2.05 -11.56
C TRP A 147 -2.07 -0.85 -11.26
N LEU A 148 -2.70 -0.80 -10.07
CA LEU A 148 -3.50 0.36 -9.65
C LEU A 148 -2.65 1.64 -9.46
N LEU A 149 -1.45 1.52 -8.90
CA LEU A 149 -0.50 2.63 -8.84
C LEU A 149 -0.16 3.15 -10.24
N ASP A 150 0.16 2.24 -11.18
CA ASP A 150 0.49 2.56 -12.57
C ASP A 150 -0.63 3.35 -13.25
N ARG A 151 -1.89 2.93 -13.06
CA ARG A 151 -3.08 3.65 -13.57
C ARG A 151 -3.25 5.04 -12.97
N GLY A 152 -2.83 5.25 -11.72
CA GLY A 152 -2.90 6.52 -11.01
C GLY A 152 -1.70 7.45 -11.23
N LEU A 153 -0.61 6.97 -11.82
CA LEU A 153 0.65 7.73 -11.98
C LEU A 153 0.49 9.12 -12.63
N PRO A 154 -0.35 9.32 -13.66
CA PRO A 154 -0.53 10.66 -14.25
C PRO A 154 -0.98 11.72 -13.26
N GLN A 155 -1.66 11.35 -12.17
CA GLN A 155 -2.08 12.27 -11.10
C GLN A 155 -1.16 12.21 -9.88
N ILE A 156 -0.56 11.06 -9.62
CA ILE A 156 0.30 10.82 -8.44
C ILE A 156 1.69 11.41 -8.64
N LEU A 157 2.37 11.04 -9.72
CA LEU A 157 3.75 11.43 -10.01
C LEU A 157 4.05 11.19 -11.51
N PRO A 158 3.79 12.19 -12.39
CA PRO A 158 3.96 12.04 -13.83
C PRO A 158 5.36 11.58 -14.24
N GLY A 159 5.43 10.55 -15.07
CA GLY A 159 6.70 9.97 -15.57
C GLY A 159 7.50 9.19 -14.52
N ALA A 160 6.88 8.81 -13.40
CA ALA A 160 7.46 7.85 -12.45
C ALA A 160 7.01 6.42 -12.77
N GLU A 161 7.45 5.49 -11.95
CA GLU A 161 7.08 4.07 -12.00
C GLU A 161 6.39 3.64 -10.70
N PRO A 162 5.52 2.62 -10.73
CA PRO A 162 4.94 2.09 -9.51
C PRO A 162 5.97 1.24 -8.76
N LEU A 163 6.00 1.37 -7.42
CA LEU A 163 6.80 0.54 -6.55
C LEU A 163 5.94 0.09 -5.36
N VAL A 164 6.04 -1.19 -5.01
CA VAL A 164 5.46 -1.72 -3.78
C VAL A 164 6.59 -2.32 -2.94
N VAL A 165 6.61 -2.01 -1.65
CA VAL A 165 7.59 -2.56 -0.71
C VAL A 165 6.85 -3.26 0.42
N ASP A 166 7.05 -4.58 0.55
CA ASP A 166 6.75 -5.30 1.79
C ASP A 166 7.84 -4.96 2.80
N VAL A 167 7.52 -4.03 3.70
CA VAL A 167 8.50 -3.39 4.57
C VAL A 167 9.08 -4.39 5.56
N ARG A 168 8.24 -5.20 6.21
CA ARG A 168 8.71 -6.19 7.20
C ARG A 168 9.69 -7.19 6.60
N ARG A 169 9.56 -7.49 5.29
CA ARG A 169 10.39 -8.45 4.58
C ARG A 169 11.50 -7.82 3.75
N ALA A 170 11.60 -6.49 3.74
CA ALA A 170 12.54 -5.74 2.91
C ALA A 170 12.48 -6.14 1.41
N LYS A 171 11.28 -6.45 0.91
CA LYS A 171 11.07 -6.99 -0.44
C LYS A 171 10.37 -5.96 -1.31
N GLU A 172 10.97 -5.60 -2.43
CA GLU A 172 10.33 -4.77 -3.46
C GLU A 172 9.67 -5.60 -4.54
N PHE A 173 8.58 -5.05 -5.07
CA PHE A 173 7.88 -5.54 -6.25
C PHE A 173 7.81 -4.39 -7.26
N THR A 174 8.03 -4.73 -8.53
CA THR A 174 7.97 -3.79 -9.65
C THR A 174 7.03 -4.33 -10.72
N LEU A 175 6.55 -3.43 -11.59
CA LEU A 175 5.65 -3.78 -12.67
C LEU A 175 6.42 -3.84 -13.99
N THR A 176 6.28 -4.94 -14.73
CA THR A 176 6.81 -5.05 -16.10
C THR A 176 5.75 -4.65 -17.13
N PRO A 177 6.14 -4.28 -18.37
CA PRO A 177 5.18 -4.02 -19.44
C PRO A 177 4.22 -5.21 -19.69
N ARG A 178 4.74 -6.44 -19.69
CA ARG A 178 3.95 -7.67 -19.85
C ARG A 178 2.93 -7.87 -18.74
N ASP A 179 3.27 -7.49 -17.51
CA ASP A 179 2.33 -7.56 -16.39
C ASP A 179 1.16 -6.57 -16.58
N ARG A 180 1.39 -5.37 -17.12
CA ARG A 180 0.32 -4.37 -17.31
C ARG A 180 -0.84 -4.89 -18.14
N GLU A 181 -0.54 -5.53 -19.26
CA GLU A 181 -1.54 -6.07 -20.19
C GLU A 181 -2.32 -7.23 -19.56
N ARG A 182 -1.60 -8.16 -18.92
CA ARG A 182 -2.19 -9.34 -18.28
C ARG A 182 -3.08 -8.98 -17.10
N LEU A 183 -2.71 -7.97 -16.31
CA LEU A 183 -3.42 -7.62 -15.07
C LEU A 183 -4.70 -6.83 -15.30
N ARG A 184 -4.86 -6.15 -16.45
CA ARG A 184 -6.07 -5.35 -16.74
C ARG A 184 -7.37 -6.16 -16.65
N PRO A 185 -7.56 -7.26 -17.40
CA PRO A 185 -8.82 -8.02 -17.33
C PRO A 185 -9.03 -8.64 -15.94
N TRP A 186 -7.96 -9.09 -15.29
CA TRP A 186 -8.03 -9.63 -13.94
C TRP A 186 -8.49 -8.59 -12.91
N ALA A 187 -7.94 -7.37 -12.93
CA ALA A 187 -8.33 -6.29 -12.01
C ALA A 187 -9.80 -5.89 -12.18
N HIS A 188 -10.33 -5.91 -13.41
CA HIS A 188 -11.76 -5.64 -13.65
C HIS A 188 -12.64 -6.79 -13.16
N SER A 189 -12.23 -8.04 -13.37
CA SER A 189 -12.93 -9.21 -12.82
C SER A 189 -13.01 -9.16 -11.29
N GLU A 190 -11.89 -8.84 -10.63
CA GLU A 190 -11.84 -8.68 -9.17
C GLU A 190 -12.73 -7.53 -8.68
N ALA A 191 -12.79 -6.41 -9.42
CA ALA A 191 -13.67 -5.29 -9.09
C ALA A 191 -15.15 -5.66 -9.23
N SER A 192 -15.54 -6.35 -10.30
CA SER A 192 -16.92 -6.82 -10.48
C SER A 192 -17.32 -7.81 -9.38
N ALA A 193 -16.46 -8.78 -9.08
CA ALA A 193 -16.72 -9.74 -7.99
C ALA A 193 -16.81 -9.06 -6.62
N PHE A 194 -15.98 -8.04 -6.37
CA PHE A 194 -16.06 -7.23 -5.17
C PHE A 194 -17.41 -6.51 -5.08
N MET A 195 -17.85 -5.87 -6.17
CA MET A 195 -19.13 -5.16 -6.22
C MET A 195 -20.32 -6.07 -5.98
N THR A 196 -20.34 -7.27 -6.59
CA THR A 196 -21.38 -8.27 -6.32
C THR A 196 -21.49 -8.59 -4.82
N LEU A 197 -20.36 -8.75 -4.14
CA LEU A 197 -20.35 -9.01 -2.70
C LEU A 197 -20.66 -7.76 -1.88
N TRP A 198 -20.29 -6.57 -2.38
CA TRP A 198 -20.52 -5.30 -1.72
C TRP A 198 -22.00 -4.99 -1.67
N ASP A 199 -22.72 -5.16 -2.78
CA ASP A 199 -24.15 -4.85 -2.88
C ASP A 199 -25.00 -5.82 -2.06
N ALA A 200 -24.55 -7.08 -1.94
CA ALA A 200 -25.20 -8.11 -1.11
C ALA A 200 -24.86 -8.03 0.39
N ALA A 201 -23.94 -7.13 0.80
CA ALA A 201 -23.42 -7.06 2.17
C ALA A 201 -24.22 -6.17 3.11
#